data_AF-A0A6S6W5V5-F1
#
_entry.id   AF-A0A6S6W5V5-F1
#
_cell.length_a   1.000
_cell.length_b   1.000
_cell.length_c   1.000
_cell.angle_alpha   90.00
_cell.angle_beta   90.00
_cell.angle_gamma   90.00
#
_symmetry.space_group_name_H-M   'P 1'
#
loop_
_entity.id
_entity.type
_entity.pdbx_description
1 polymer ?
#
loop_
_entity_poly.entity_id
_entity_poly.type
_entity_poly.pdbx_seq_one_letter_code
_entity_poly.pdbx_strand_id
1 'polypeptide(L)' 'MLLSTMLTTLLATLVIAYPDPTPQGYSGPCEVDNCGVSGSKCSAGRLCVGWPNVNPALRKGCTCSSA' A
#
# COMPACT_ATOMS: atom_id res chain seq x y z
N MET A 1 26.13 27.63 19.18
CA MET A 1 25.94 26.29 19.77
C MET A 1 24.49 26.03 20.17
N LEU A 2 23.87 26.86 21.03
CA LEU A 2 22.46 26.69 21.46
C LEU A 2 21.42 26.66 20.32
N LEU A 3 21.60 27.50 19.30
CA LEU A 3 20.67 27.55 18.16
C LEU A 3 20.69 26.25 17.33
N SER A 4 21.88 25.66 17.19
CA SER A 4 22.09 24.41 16.45
C SER A 4 21.48 23.22 17.18
N THR A 5 21.53 23.20 18.52
CA THR A 5 20.94 22.12 19.33
C THR A 5 19.42 22.19 19.40
N MET A 6 18.84 23.39 19.35
CA MET A 6 17.37 23.56 19.31
C MET A 6 16.79 23.09 17.98
N LEU A 7 17.52 23.32 16.89
CA LEU A 7 17.07 22.88 15.58
C LEU A 7 17.11 21.35 15.45
N THR A 8 18.17 20.70 15.93
CA THR A 8 18.28 19.24 15.86
C THR A 8 17.24 18.52 16.72
N THR A 9 16.90 19.03 17.90
CA THR A 9 15.83 18.45 18.72
C THR A 9 14.45 18.62 18.09
N LEU A 10 14.17 19.77 17.47
CA LEU A 10 12.91 20.01 16.79
C LEU A 10 12.70 19.05 15.60
N LEU A 11 13.73 18.87 14.76
CA LEU A 11 13.66 17.92 13.64
C LEU A 11 13.49 16.46 14.09
N ALA A 12 14.12 16.07 15.21
CA ALA A 12 13.97 14.72 15.75
C ALA A 12 12.54 14.43 16.23
N THR A 13 11.84 15.42 16.79
CA THR A 13 10.44 15.25 17.24
C THR A 13 9.42 15.10 16.11
N LEU A 14 9.72 15.64 14.92
CA LEU A 14 8.80 15.56 13.79
C LEU A 14 8.74 14.14 13.19
N VAL A 15 9.84 13.39 13.20
CA VAL A 15 9.92 12.04 12.59
C VAL A 15 9.00 11.02 13.28
N ILE A 16 8.82 11.12 14.60
CA ILE A 16 7.94 10.21 15.39
C ILE A 16 6.47 10.63 15.39
N ALA A 17 6.17 11.87 15.00
CA ALA A 17 4.81 12.40 14.97
C ALA A 17 4.09 12.15 13.63
N TYR A 18 4.82 11.72 12.59
CA TYR A 18 4.16 11.21 11.39
C TYR A 18 3.49 9.89 11.76
N PRO A 19 2.14 9.80 11.70
CA PRO A 19 1.50 8.51 11.71
C PRO A 19 2.17 7.70 10.61
N ASP A 20 2.55 6.47 10.95
CA ASP A 20 3.05 5.48 9.99
C ASP A 20 2.23 5.69 8.71
N PRO A 21 2.84 5.96 7.53
CA PRO A 21 2.10 5.97 6.30
C PRO A 21 1.67 4.52 6.14
N THR A 22 0.57 4.15 6.81
CA THR A 22 -0.08 2.86 6.68
C THR A 22 -0.09 2.67 5.18
N PRO A 23 0.56 1.63 4.64
CA PRO A 23 0.45 1.37 3.22
C PRO A 23 -1.05 1.30 3.01
N GLN A 24 -1.64 2.33 2.41
CA GLN A 24 -3.08 2.49 2.34
C GLN A 24 -3.52 1.24 1.60
N GLY A 25 -3.99 0.25 2.36
CA GLY A 25 -4.24 -1.08 1.84
C GLY A 25 -5.16 -0.87 0.66
N TYR A 26 -4.86 -1.53 -0.46
CA TYR A 26 -5.62 -1.30 -1.68
C TYR A 26 -7.10 -1.51 -1.38
N SER A 27 -7.90 -0.45 -1.44
CA SER A 27 -9.31 -0.45 -1.04
C SER A 27 -10.25 -0.65 -2.22
N GLY A 28 -9.73 -0.56 -3.46
CA GLY A 28 -10.49 -0.77 -4.69
C GLY A 28 -11.00 -2.22 -4.87
N PRO A 29 -11.96 -2.44 -5.77
CA PRO A 29 -12.38 -3.78 -6.16
C PRO A 29 -11.28 -4.47 -6.99
N CYS A 30 -11.08 -5.77 -6.77
CA CYS A 30 -10.25 -6.58 -7.67
C CYS A 30 -11.10 -7.04 -8.85
N GLU A 31 -11.00 -6.33 -9.97
CA GLU A 31 -11.79 -6.63 -11.17
C GLU A 31 -10.96 -7.47 -12.16
N VAL A 32 -11.58 -8.51 -12.72
CA VAL A 32 -10.92 -9.40 -13.70
C VAL A 32 -10.49 -8.68 -14.97
N ASP A 33 -11.22 -7.63 -15.35
CA ASP A 33 -10.95 -6.81 -16.53
C ASP A 33 -10.02 -5.61 -16.25
N ASN A 34 -9.60 -5.41 -15.00
CA ASN A 34 -8.78 -4.27 -14.57
C ASN A 34 -8.00 -4.63 -13.30
N CYS A 35 -7.12 -5.63 -13.41
CA CYS A 35 -6.44 -6.23 -12.27
C CYS A 35 -5.03 -5.66 -12.06
N GLY A 36 -4.75 -5.28 -10.82
CA GLY A 36 -3.43 -4.83 -10.37
C GLY A 36 -3.07 -3.41 -10.83
N VAL A 37 -1.86 -2.97 -10.52
CA VAL A 37 -1.39 -1.59 -10.77
C VAL A 37 -1.40 -1.25 -12.27
N SER A 38 -1.15 -2.23 -13.13
CA SER A 38 -1.11 -2.05 -14.58
C SER A 38 -2.48 -2.12 -15.25
N GLY A 39 -3.56 -2.39 -14.50
CA GLY A 39 -4.91 -2.52 -15.05
C GLY A 39 -5.06 -3.66 -16.06
N SER A 40 -4.39 -4.79 -15.80
CA SER A 40 -4.34 -5.91 -16.74
C SER A 40 -5.62 -6.74 -16.71
N LYS A 41 -6.09 -7.20 -17.87
CA LYS A 41 -7.12 -8.23 -17.94
C LYS A 41 -6.53 -9.58 -17.58
N CYS A 42 -7.09 -10.27 -16.59
CA CYS A 42 -6.71 -11.64 -16.29
C CYS A 42 -7.14 -12.56 -17.44
N SER A 43 -6.23 -13.43 -17.89
CA SER A 43 -6.52 -14.40 -18.94
C SER A 43 -7.71 -15.31 -18.56
N ALA A 44 -8.39 -15.87 -19.56
CA ALA A 44 -9.56 -16.73 -19.35
C ALA A 44 -9.28 -17.81 -18.30
N GLY A 45 -10.13 -17.90 -17.27
CA GLY A 45 -10.01 -18.86 -16.16
C GLY A 45 -9.13 -18.41 -14.99
N ARG A 46 -8.57 -17.19 -15.02
CA ARG A 46 -7.81 -16.61 -13.89
C ARG A 46 -8.66 -15.64 -13.08
N LEU A 47 -8.42 -15.61 -11.77
CA LEU A 47 -9.10 -14.72 -10.84
C LEU A 47 -8.23 -13.51 -10.51
N CYS A 48 -8.85 -12.34 -10.40
CA CYS A 48 -8.19 -11.17 -9.83
C CYS A 48 -8.40 -11.19 -8.32
N VAL A 49 -7.32 -11.40 -7.55
CA VAL A 49 -7.39 -11.57 -6.09
C VAL A 49 -6.48 -10.58 -5.37
N GLY A 50 -6.80 -10.31 -4.10
CA GLY A 50 -5.97 -9.45 -3.25
C GLY A 50 -4.55 -10.02 -3.08
N TRP A 51 -3.54 -9.16 -3.20
CA TRP A 51 -2.13 -9.51 -3.03
C TRP A 51 -1.45 -8.61 -1.98
N PRO A 52 -0.54 -9.13 -1.13
CA PRO A 52 -0.15 -10.53 -0.98
C PRO A 52 -1.15 -11.35 -0.15
N ASN A 53 -2.19 -10.69 0.35
CA ASN A 53 -3.20 -11.30 1.21
C ASN A 53 -4.60 -10.98 0.67
N VAL A 54 -5.55 -11.88 0.88
CA VAL A 54 -6.95 -11.69 0.50
C VAL A 54 -7.71 -10.79 1.47
N ASN A 55 -7.21 -10.62 2.70
CA ASN A 55 -7.77 -9.71 3.69
C ASN A 55 -7.63 -8.25 3.20
N PRO A 56 -8.74 -7.49 3.07
CA PRO A 56 -8.71 -6.09 2.63
C PRO A 56 -7.79 -5.18 3.46
N ALA A 57 -7.64 -5.46 4.75
CA ALA A 57 -6.77 -4.67 5.63
C ALA A 57 -5.28 -4.93 5.40
N LEU A 58 -4.92 -6.07 4.80
CA LEU A 58 -3.54 -6.52 4.62
C LEU A 58 -3.09 -6.54 3.16
N ARG A 59 -4.02 -6.34 2.22
CA ARG A 59 -3.72 -6.34 0.79
C ARG A 59 -3.13 -5.00 0.36
N LYS A 60 -2.12 -5.08 -0.50
CA LYS A 60 -1.43 -3.94 -1.10
C LYS A 60 -1.89 -3.65 -2.53
N GLY A 61 -2.65 -4.57 -3.13
CA GLY A 61 -3.13 -4.49 -4.50
C GLY A 61 -3.92 -5.72 -4.89
N CYS A 62 -4.10 -5.90 -6.19
CA CYS A 62 -4.63 -7.13 -6.78
C CYS A 62 -3.62 -7.76 -7.74
N THR A 63 -3.73 -9.06 -7.95
CA THR A 63 -2.95 -9.80 -8.96
C THR A 63 -3.80 -10.89 -9.60
N CYS A 64 -3.43 -11.31 -10.82
CA CYS A 64 -4.08 -12.43 -11.48
C CYS A 64 -3.52 -13.75 -10.95
N SER A 65 -4.33 -14.50 -10.22
CA SER A 65 -4.03 -15.88 -9.78
C SER A 65 -4.70 -16.89 -10.70
N SER A 66 -4.14 -18.10 -10.79
CA SER A 66 -4.92 -19.26 -11.23
C SER A 66 -6.07 -19.48 -10.24
N ALA A 67 -7.24 -19.87 -10.75
CA ALA A 67 -8.35 -20.33 -9.93
C ALA A 67 -7.99 -21.60 -9.15
#